data_AF-A0A8K1DBF6-F1
#
_entry.id   AF-A0A8K1DBF6-F1
#
_cell.length_a   1.000
_cell.length_b   1.000
_cell.length_c   1.000
_cell.angle_alpha   90.00
_cell.angle_beta   90.00
_cell.angle_gamma   90.00
#
_symmetry.space_group_name_H-M   'P 1'
#
loop_
_entity.id
_entity.type
_entity.pdbx_description
1 polymer ?
#
loop_
_entity_poly.entity_id
_entity_poly.type
_entity_poly.pdbx_seq_one_letter_code
_entity_poly.pdbx_strand_id
1 'polypeptide(L)'
;MSTRQANRCDPDLPFRFIILGKLPHLHGVIFQWDKGNTTSPKEDQGKKDPLIIEWVFLSHQRSKRMTRPQELVANLIQKARTRLRELAGCDFECIHIPIRLNSGQITKVMLEHLLQENEALQFALDIYSGQISIHRPAHKIFNLDAQFTLPLKSVQSKKPLDALTVFTDASGRSHKSVMTWKDPQTQRWESDVTEVEGSPQVAELAAVVRAFERFSVPINLVTDSAYVAGVVSRAEQSVLQEVSNTALFELLLKLVKLISYQEQPFYVMHTRSHMDLPGFIAEGNRKADALAAPAEMAPLPNIFEQAKISHQLFHQNAPGLVRRFNLTRDQAKAIVATCPHCQQHALPTLSAGVNPRGLNSCEVWQTDVTHFSQFGRQKYVHVSVDTFSGAVYASAHTGEKSGDAIKHLIQGFSFLGIPKSLKTDNGPAYKSKEFHSFLQQWGVEHKKGIPHSPTGQAIVERTHKDLKRVLCQKQQIINVEPPSIRLAKALFTINFLNCSFETLNPPIVRHFAGNQ
;
A
#
# COMPACT_ATOMS: atom_id res chain seq x y z
N MET A 1 11.30 -16.39 -41.98
CA MET A 1 12.54 -16.82 -41.30
C MET A 1 13.71 -15.94 -41.75
N SER A 2 14.54 -15.46 -40.83
CA SER A 2 15.83 -14.83 -41.19
C SER A 2 16.67 -15.85 -41.97
N THR A 3 17.29 -15.43 -43.07
CA THR A 3 18.01 -16.29 -44.04
C THR A 3 19.12 -17.16 -43.43
N ARG A 4 19.54 -16.91 -42.19
CA ARG A 4 20.51 -17.74 -41.46
C ARG A 4 19.93 -19.00 -40.79
N GLN A 5 18.62 -19.10 -40.58
CA GLN A 5 17.99 -20.23 -39.86
C GLN A 5 17.21 -21.20 -40.74
N ALA A 6 17.00 -20.88 -42.02
CA ALA A 6 16.20 -21.69 -42.95
C ALA A 6 16.73 -23.12 -43.15
N ASN A 7 18.04 -23.37 -42.95
CA ASN A 7 18.65 -24.70 -43.11
C ASN A 7 18.66 -25.55 -41.82
N ARG A 8 18.08 -25.07 -40.72
CA ARG A 8 18.10 -25.77 -39.41
C ARG A 8 16.77 -26.42 -39.02
N CYS A 9 15.72 -26.20 -39.80
CA CYS A 9 14.39 -26.72 -39.54
C CYS A 9 13.90 -27.48 -40.78
N ASP A 10 13.16 -28.56 -40.56
CA ASP A 10 12.46 -29.29 -41.62
C ASP A 10 11.06 -28.67 -41.79
N PRO A 11 10.70 -28.12 -42.97
CA PRO A 11 9.41 -27.48 -43.18
C PRO A 11 8.21 -28.43 -43.07
N ASP A 12 8.43 -29.74 -43.26
CA ASP A 12 7.38 -30.75 -43.24
C ASP A 12 7.13 -31.32 -41.84
N LEU A 13 7.97 -30.97 -40.86
CA LEU A 13 7.85 -31.47 -39.49
C LEU A 13 7.32 -30.42 -38.50
N PRO A 14 6.37 -30.80 -37.63
CA PRO A 14 5.87 -29.91 -36.60
C PRO A 14 6.90 -29.64 -35.49
N PHE A 15 6.84 -28.44 -34.92
CA PHE A 15 7.64 -28.09 -33.73
C PHE A 15 7.00 -28.64 -32.46
N ARG A 16 7.85 -29.19 -31.59
CA ARG A 16 7.49 -29.72 -30.28
C ARG A 16 8.38 -29.11 -29.21
N PHE A 17 7.87 -29.07 -27.99
CA PHE A 17 8.60 -28.54 -26.84
C PHE A 17 8.60 -29.54 -25.69
N ILE A 18 9.73 -29.70 -24.99
CA ILE A 18 9.82 -30.53 -23.79
C ILE A 18 10.56 -29.81 -22.68
N ILE A 19 10.09 -29.99 -21.44
CA ILE A 19 10.72 -29.48 -20.23
C ILE A 19 11.57 -30.57 -19.58
N LEU A 20 12.82 -30.22 -19.26
CA LEU A 20 13.86 -31.10 -18.75
C LEU A 20 14.63 -30.43 -17.59
N GLY A 21 15.52 -31.21 -16.95
CA GLY A 21 16.43 -30.74 -15.91
C GLY A 21 16.05 -31.18 -14.50
N LYS A 22 16.57 -30.47 -13.50
CA LYS A 22 16.25 -30.69 -12.08
C LYS A 22 15.92 -29.36 -11.44
N LEU A 23 14.97 -29.31 -10.52
CA LEU A 23 14.75 -28.09 -9.74
C LEU A 23 16.04 -27.75 -8.96
N PRO A 24 16.46 -26.48 -8.92
CA PRO A 24 15.81 -25.29 -9.50
C PRO A 24 16.26 -24.88 -10.92
N HIS A 25 17.04 -25.71 -11.61
CA HIS A 25 17.61 -25.48 -12.94
C HIS A 25 16.84 -26.21 -14.04
N LEU A 26 15.60 -25.79 -14.26
CA LEU A 26 14.80 -26.28 -15.39
C LEU A 26 15.23 -25.61 -16.70
N HIS A 27 15.16 -26.38 -17.78
CA HIS A 27 15.38 -25.92 -19.14
C HIS A 27 14.40 -26.60 -20.09
N GLY A 28 14.18 -25.98 -21.23
CA GLY A 28 13.31 -26.48 -22.28
C GLY A 28 14.08 -26.77 -23.56
N VAL A 29 13.53 -27.65 -24.40
CA VAL A 29 14.10 -27.98 -25.70
C VAL A 29 13.02 -27.87 -26.77
N ILE A 30 13.28 -27.05 -27.79
CA ILE A 30 12.49 -26.97 -29.01
C ILE A 30 13.08 -27.97 -30.00
N PHE A 31 12.25 -28.87 -30.52
CA PHE A 31 12.69 -29.92 -31.44
C PHE A 31 11.62 -30.25 -32.49
N GLN A 32 12.06 -30.84 -33.60
CA GLN A 32 11.20 -31.46 -34.60
C GLN A 32 11.47 -32.97 -34.60
N TRP A 33 10.41 -33.78 -34.68
CA TRP A 33 10.59 -35.23 -34.66
C TRP A 33 9.50 -35.94 -35.46
N ASP A 34 9.94 -36.66 -36.50
CA ASP A 34 9.11 -37.61 -37.23
C ASP A 34 9.01 -38.90 -36.41
N LYS A 35 7.82 -39.16 -35.86
CA LYS A 35 7.61 -40.39 -35.08
C LYS A 35 7.51 -41.64 -35.95
N GLY A 36 7.37 -41.51 -37.27
CA GLY A 36 7.04 -42.61 -38.17
C GLY A 36 5.67 -43.21 -37.82
N ASN A 37 4.74 -43.29 -38.78
CA ASN A 37 3.51 -44.05 -38.58
C ASN A 37 3.86 -45.53 -38.37
N THR A 38 3.87 -46.02 -37.12
CA THR A 38 4.07 -47.44 -36.84
C THR A 38 2.93 -47.98 -35.99
N THR A 39 2.00 -48.62 -36.69
CA THR A 39 1.04 -49.60 -36.18
C THR A 39 1.68 -50.98 -35.94
N SER A 40 3.01 -51.07 -35.83
CA SER A 40 3.71 -52.35 -35.65
C SER A 40 4.98 -52.21 -34.78
N PRO A 41 5.16 -53.00 -33.69
CA PRO A 41 6.26 -52.85 -32.74
C PRO A 41 7.55 -53.58 -33.14
N LYS A 42 7.79 -53.80 -34.44
CA LYS A 42 8.97 -54.53 -34.93
C LYS A 42 9.59 -53.76 -36.09
N GLU A 43 10.47 -52.82 -35.75
CA GLU A 43 11.65 -52.36 -36.52
C GLU A 43 12.08 -50.99 -35.95
N ASP A 44 13.02 -51.00 -35.00
CA ASP A 44 13.65 -49.78 -34.47
C ASP A 44 14.68 -49.16 -35.46
N GLN A 45 14.73 -49.63 -36.71
CA GLN A 45 15.71 -49.22 -37.72
C GLN A 45 15.32 -47.97 -38.54
N GLY A 46 14.13 -47.40 -38.32
CA GLY A 46 13.60 -46.26 -39.12
C GLY A 46 13.31 -44.96 -38.37
N LYS A 47 13.46 -44.89 -37.04
CA LYS A 47 13.20 -43.64 -36.30
C LYS A 47 14.34 -42.66 -36.52
N LYS A 48 14.09 -41.58 -37.27
CA LYS A 48 15.03 -40.45 -37.36
C LYS A 48 15.24 -39.85 -35.97
N ASP A 49 16.49 -39.53 -35.64
CA ASP A 49 16.80 -38.80 -34.41
C ASP A 49 16.04 -37.47 -34.37
N PRO A 50 15.57 -37.02 -33.18
CA PRO A 50 14.90 -35.74 -33.06
C PRO A 50 15.85 -34.59 -33.40
N LEU A 51 15.41 -33.73 -34.31
CA LEU A 51 16.15 -32.54 -34.72
C LEU A 51 16.01 -31.46 -33.65
N ILE A 52 17.09 -31.20 -32.92
CA ILE A 52 17.13 -30.17 -31.86
C ILE A 52 17.31 -28.79 -32.49
N ILE A 53 16.34 -27.91 -32.28
CA ILE A 53 16.34 -26.56 -32.86
C ILE A 53 17.04 -25.59 -31.91
N GLU A 54 16.54 -25.48 -30.68
CA GLU A 54 17.03 -24.50 -29.71
C GLU A 54 16.77 -24.96 -28.26
N TRP A 55 17.68 -24.62 -27.36
CA TRP A 55 17.51 -24.79 -25.92
C TRP A 55 16.98 -23.50 -25.30
N VAL A 56 15.96 -23.61 -24.46
CA VAL A 56 15.30 -22.49 -23.78
C VAL A 56 15.65 -22.52 -22.30
N PHE A 57 16.22 -21.43 -21.80
CA PHE A 57 16.66 -21.34 -20.40
C PHE A 57 15.87 -20.30 -19.60
N LEU A 58 15.68 -20.61 -18.32
CA LEU A 58 15.22 -19.61 -17.34
C LEU A 58 16.30 -18.55 -17.11
N SER A 59 15.89 -17.38 -16.63
CA SER A 59 16.84 -16.32 -16.28
C SER A 59 17.82 -16.80 -15.20
N HIS A 60 19.09 -16.43 -15.32
CA HIS A 60 20.08 -16.69 -14.27
C HIS A 60 19.81 -15.84 -13.02
N GLN A 61 19.27 -14.62 -13.20
CA GLN A 61 18.78 -13.80 -12.11
C GLN A 61 17.42 -14.33 -11.66
N ARG A 62 17.43 -15.14 -10.60
CA ARG A 62 16.21 -15.69 -10.01
C ARG A 62 15.38 -14.62 -9.31
N SER A 63 14.09 -14.91 -9.17
CA SER A 63 13.21 -14.06 -8.37
C SER A 63 13.60 -14.17 -6.91
N LYS A 64 13.68 -13.02 -6.22
CA LYS A 64 13.76 -12.97 -4.75
C LYS A 64 12.48 -13.46 -4.05
N ARG A 65 11.47 -13.89 -4.83
CA ARG A 65 10.21 -14.44 -4.34
C ARG A 65 10.30 -15.96 -4.27
N MET A 66 9.58 -16.52 -3.31
CA MET A 66 9.39 -17.96 -3.23
C MET A 66 8.61 -18.45 -4.45
N THR A 67 9.28 -19.24 -5.29
CA THR A 67 8.81 -19.59 -6.64
C THR A 67 8.44 -21.07 -6.68
N ARG A 68 7.21 -21.36 -7.13
CA ARG A 68 6.75 -22.75 -7.22
C ARG A 68 7.25 -23.43 -8.51
N PRO A 69 7.41 -24.76 -8.54
CA PRO A 69 7.82 -25.49 -9.75
C PRO A 69 6.92 -25.21 -10.97
N GLN A 70 5.61 -25.10 -10.75
CA GLN A 70 4.63 -24.80 -11.80
C GLN A 70 4.86 -23.43 -12.44
N GLU A 71 5.32 -22.44 -11.66
CA GLU A 71 5.63 -21.10 -12.17
C GLU A 71 6.90 -21.10 -13.04
N LEU A 72 7.88 -21.93 -12.69
CA LEU A 72 9.09 -22.13 -13.51
C LEU A 72 8.75 -22.82 -14.84
N VAL A 73 7.88 -23.83 -14.79
CA VAL A 73 7.33 -24.53 -15.97
C VAL A 73 6.56 -23.53 -16.86
N ALA A 74 5.66 -22.73 -16.28
CA ALA A 74 4.90 -21.70 -16.98
C ALA A 74 5.82 -20.68 -17.68
N ASN A 75 6.86 -20.21 -16.99
CA ASN A 75 7.83 -19.27 -17.55
C ASN A 75 8.59 -19.87 -18.74
N LEU A 76 9.03 -21.13 -18.64
CA LEU A 76 9.67 -21.85 -19.75
C LEU A 76 8.74 -21.96 -20.96
N ILE A 77 7.47 -22.32 -20.74
CA ILE A 77 6.47 -22.43 -21.81
C ILE A 77 6.29 -21.07 -22.50
N GLN A 78 6.09 -19.99 -21.73
CA GLN A 78 5.92 -18.65 -22.29
C GLN A 78 7.14 -18.23 -23.12
N LYS A 79 8.35 -18.41 -22.58
CA LYS A 79 9.59 -18.11 -23.31
C LYS A 79 9.71 -18.93 -24.59
N ALA A 80 9.43 -20.23 -24.54
CA ALA A 80 9.53 -21.11 -25.68
C ALA A 80 8.50 -20.75 -26.77
N ARG A 81 7.26 -20.42 -26.39
CA ARG A 81 6.20 -20.03 -27.34
C ARG A 81 6.54 -18.70 -28.01
N THR A 82 6.94 -17.69 -27.24
CA THR A 82 7.41 -16.41 -27.79
C THR A 82 8.57 -16.62 -28.75
N ARG A 83 9.54 -17.45 -28.35
CA ARG A 83 10.69 -17.76 -29.18
C ARG A 83 10.31 -18.47 -30.48
N LEU A 84 9.43 -19.46 -30.44
CA LEU A 84 8.99 -20.15 -31.65
C LEU A 84 8.25 -19.22 -32.61
N ARG A 85 7.40 -18.31 -32.09
CA ARG A 85 6.71 -17.33 -32.93
C ARG A 85 7.68 -16.38 -33.63
N GLU A 86 8.74 -15.94 -32.96
CA GLU A 86 9.81 -15.15 -33.59
C GLU A 86 10.55 -15.93 -34.68
N LEU A 87 10.81 -17.22 -34.44
CA LEU A 87 11.57 -18.08 -35.35
C LEU A 87 10.77 -18.46 -36.61
N ALA A 88 9.54 -18.96 -36.41
CA ALA A 88 8.75 -19.66 -37.42
C ALA A 88 7.36 -19.07 -37.66
N GLY A 89 6.89 -18.12 -36.85
CA GLY A 89 5.55 -17.53 -36.99
C GLY A 89 4.40 -18.48 -36.64
N CYS A 90 4.68 -19.60 -35.96
CA CYS A 90 3.69 -20.60 -35.54
C CYS A 90 3.81 -20.92 -34.04
N ASP A 91 2.93 -21.78 -33.53
CA ASP A 91 2.98 -22.32 -32.17
C ASP A 91 3.31 -23.83 -32.21
N PHE A 92 3.59 -24.42 -31.04
CA PHE A 92 3.94 -25.84 -30.98
C PHE A 92 2.75 -26.74 -31.33
N GLU A 93 3.02 -27.87 -32.01
CA GLU A 93 2.03 -28.95 -32.15
C GLU A 93 1.80 -29.64 -30.81
N CYS A 94 2.88 -29.84 -30.04
CA CYS A 94 2.82 -30.54 -28.77
C CYS A 94 3.80 -29.97 -27.74
N ILE A 95 3.30 -29.69 -26.54
CA ILE A 95 4.10 -29.30 -25.36
C ILE A 95 4.12 -30.49 -24.38
N HIS A 96 5.32 -30.99 -24.11
CA HIS A 96 5.57 -32.08 -23.17
C HIS A 96 5.89 -31.52 -21.77
N ILE A 97 5.00 -31.76 -20.82
CA ILE A 97 5.14 -31.41 -19.39
C ILE A 97 5.19 -32.71 -18.58
N PRO A 98 6.37 -33.27 -18.29
CA PRO A 98 6.45 -34.55 -17.58
C PRO A 98 5.89 -34.43 -16.16
N ILE A 99 4.94 -35.30 -15.79
CA ILE A 99 4.31 -35.35 -14.46
C ILE A 99 4.60 -36.72 -13.80
N ARG A 100 4.83 -36.77 -12.48
CA ARG A 100 5.04 -38.03 -11.72
C ARG A 100 3.88 -38.31 -10.78
N LEU A 101 3.42 -39.56 -10.77
CA LEU A 101 2.45 -40.11 -9.82
C LEU A 101 2.92 -41.47 -9.30
N ASN A 102 2.65 -41.74 -8.03
CA ASN A 102 3.02 -42.99 -7.36
C ASN A 102 2.07 -44.17 -7.70
N SER A 103 0.96 -43.91 -8.39
CA SER A 103 -0.08 -44.91 -8.70
C SER A 103 -0.47 -44.89 -10.19
N GLY A 104 0.38 -45.45 -11.04
CA GLY A 104 0.06 -46.20 -12.27
C GLY A 104 -0.75 -45.61 -13.44
N GLN A 105 -1.68 -44.69 -13.24
CA GLN A 105 -2.54 -44.18 -14.31
C GLN A 105 -2.70 -42.67 -14.18
N ILE A 106 -2.22 -41.95 -15.19
CA ILE A 106 -2.53 -40.53 -15.37
C ILE A 106 -3.77 -40.46 -16.24
N THR A 107 -4.88 -39.96 -15.70
CA THR A 107 -6.05 -39.60 -16.52
C THR A 107 -5.92 -38.14 -16.93
N LYS A 108 -6.36 -37.81 -18.15
CA LYS A 108 -6.48 -36.43 -18.68
C LYS A 108 -7.09 -35.46 -17.65
N VAL A 109 -8.01 -35.97 -16.83
CA VAL A 109 -8.69 -35.29 -15.71
C VAL A 109 -7.71 -34.71 -14.67
N MET A 110 -6.62 -35.41 -14.35
CA MET A 110 -5.65 -34.94 -13.35
C MET A 110 -4.82 -33.74 -13.86
N LEU A 111 -4.51 -33.73 -15.16
CA LEU A 111 -3.88 -32.58 -15.80
C LEU A 111 -4.84 -31.40 -15.88
N GLU A 112 -6.10 -31.63 -16.24
CA GLU A 112 -7.14 -30.59 -16.29
C GLU A 112 -7.34 -29.96 -14.91
N HIS A 113 -7.34 -30.75 -13.84
CA HIS A 113 -7.37 -30.27 -12.47
C HIS A 113 -6.14 -29.41 -12.13
N LEU A 114 -4.93 -29.88 -12.46
CA LEU A 114 -3.71 -29.11 -12.24
C LEU A 114 -3.71 -27.77 -12.99
N LEU A 115 -4.25 -27.74 -14.21
CA LEU A 115 -4.42 -26.51 -14.98
C LEU A 115 -5.44 -25.58 -14.33
N GLN A 116 -6.62 -26.08 -13.93
CA GLN A 116 -7.65 -25.28 -13.25
C GLN A 116 -7.16 -24.63 -11.95
N GLU A 117 -6.23 -25.29 -11.25
CA GLU A 117 -5.73 -24.80 -9.97
C GLU A 117 -4.46 -23.94 -10.07
N ASN A 118 -3.87 -23.83 -11.26
CA ASN A 118 -2.62 -23.11 -11.46
C ASN A 118 -2.73 -21.96 -12.46
N GLU A 119 -2.94 -20.76 -11.95
CA GLU A 119 -3.06 -19.53 -12.75
C GLU A 119 -1.84 -19.32 -13.67
N ALA A 120 -0.62 -19.56 -13.19
CA ALA A 120 0.59 -19.34 -14.00
C ALA A 120 0.61 -20.24 -15.25
N LEU A 121 0.21 -21.51 -15.10
CA LEU A 121 0.09 -22.43 -16.23
C LEU A 121 -1.07 -22.06 -17.15
N GLN A 122 -2.21 -21.60 -16.60
CA GLN A 122 -3.33 -21.10 -17.42
C GLN A 122 -2.88 -19.94 -18.30
N PHE A 123 -2.21 -18.94 -17.73
CA PHE A 123 -1.68 -17.81 -18.51
C PHE A 123 -0.62 -18.26 -19.54
N ALA A 124 0.24 -19.21 -19.19
CA ALA A 124 1.25 -19.71 -20.12
C ALA A 124 0.65 -20.48 -21.32
N LEU A 125 -0.48 -21.13 -21.11
CA LEU A 125 -1.19 -21.94 -22.10
C LEU A 125 -2.41 -21.22 -22.68
N ASP A 126 -2.59 -19.93 -22.37
CA ASP A 126 -3.69 -19.15 -22.91
C ASP A 126 -3.59 -19.10 -24.44
N ILE A 127 -4.75 -19.31 -25.08
CA ILE A 127 -4.92 -19.34 -26.55
C ILE A 127 -4.03 -20.42 -27.22
N TYR A 128 -3.48 -21.39 -26.47
CA TYR A 128 -2.73 -22.51 -27.05
C TYR A 128 -3.68 -23.55 -27.61
N SER A 129 -3.59 -23.82 -28.91
CA SER A 129 -4.45 -24.79 -29.61
C SER A 129 -3.79 -26.16 -29.84
N GLY A 130 -2.51 -26.32 -29.50
CA GLY A 130 -1.78 -27.57 -29.68
C GLY A 130 -2.07 -28.61 -28.59
N GLN A 131 -1.47 -29.79 -28.73
CA GLN A 131 -1.60 -30.86 -27.75
C GLN A 131 -0.71 -30.60 -26.52
N ILE A 132 -1.18 -31.01 -25.34
CA ILE A 132 -0.36 -31.10 -24.14
C ILE A 132 -0.14 -32.58 -23.83
N SER A 133 1.12 -32.99 -23.77
CA SER A 133 1.51 -34.34 -23.40
C SER A 133 2.14 -34.34 -22.02
N ILE A 134 1.62 -35.18 -21.14
CA ILE A 134 2.17 -35.46 -19.81
C ILE A 134 3.30 -36.50 -19.84
N HIS A 135 3.42 -37.22 -20.95
CA HIS A 135 4.44 -38.23 -21.16
C HIS A 135 5.63 -37.64 -21.91
N ARG A 136 6.81 -38.17 -21.60
CA ARG A 136 8.02 -37.89 -22.37
C ARG A 136 7.93 -38.56 -23.75
N PRO A 137 8.54 -37.98 -24.79
CA PRO A 137 8.78 -38.69 -26.03
C PRO A 137 9.63 -39.94 -25.76
N ALA A 138 9.34 -41.03 -26.46
CA ALA A 138 9.98 -42.35 -26.25
C ALA A 138 11.47 -42.42 -26.67
N HIS A 139 12.08 -41.30 -27.04
CA HIS A 139 13.46 -41.27 -27.52
C HIS A 139 14.47 -41.28 -26.36
N LYS A 140 15.62 -41.93 -26.56
CA LYS A 140 16.67 -42.06 -25.52
C LYS A 140 17.19 -40.70 -25.02
N ILE A 141 17.31 -39.71 -25.92
CA ILE A 141 17.81 -38.37 -25.59
C ILE A 141 16.98 -37.65 -24.51
N PHE A 142 15.68 -37.96 -24.41
CA PHE A 142 14.77 -37.33 -23.46
C PHE A 142 14.59 -38.13 -22.16
N ASN A 143 15.26 -39.29 -22.03
CA ASN A 143 15.11 -40.22 -20.91
C ASN A 143 16.40 -40.40 -20.06
N LEU A 144 17.40 -39.53 -20.21
CA LEU A 144 18.66 -39.53 -19.44
C LEU A 144 18.51 -38.94 -18.00
N ASP A 145 19.53 -39.13 -17.14
CA ASP A 145 19.56 -39.02 -15.64
C ASP A 145 19.14 -37.70 -14.94
N ALA A 146 18.60 -36.71 -15.66
CA ALA A 146 18.10 -35.45 -15.11
C ALA A 146 16.60 -35.25 -15.38
N GLN A 147 15.81 -36.08 -14.72
CA GLN A 147 14.37 -36.18 -14.94
C GLN A 147 13.57 -35.23 -14.05
N PHE A 148 13.18 -34.07 -14.58
CA PHE A 148 12.14 -33.26 -13.95
C PHE A 148 10.79 -33.95 -14.11
N THR A 149 10.04 -34.06 -13.02
CA THR A 149 8.63 -34.41 -13.05
C THR A 149 7.88 -33.47 -12.15
N LEU A 150 6.80 -32.89 -12.68
CA LEU A 150 5.93 -32.05 -11.89
C LEU A 150 5.16 -32.93 -10.87
N PRO A 151 5.26 -32.64 -9.57
CA PRO A 151 4.50 -33.32 -8.53
C PRO A 151 3.03 -32.90 -8.55
N LEU A 152 2.12 -33.86 -8.33
CA LEU A 152 0.68 -33.65 -8.43
C LEU A 152 -0.08 -33.73 -7.10
N LYS A 153 0.51 -34.31 -6.04
CA LYS A 153 -0.12 -34.42 -4.72
C LYS A 153 0.29 -33.21 -3.87
N SER A 154 -0.68 -32.38 -3.52
CA SER A 154 -0.52 -31.35 -2.49
C SER A 154 -0.93 -31.94 -1.14
N VAL A 155 -0.08 -31.74 -0.14
CA VAL A 155 -0.35 -32.08 1.27
C VAL A 155 -1.17 -30.97 1.94
N GLN A 156 -1.21 -29.79 1.32
CA GLN A 156 -2.01 -28.68 1.81
C GLN A 156 -3.49 -28.85 1.41
N SER A 157 -4.38 -28.89 2.40
CA SER A 157 -5.82 -28.84 2.19
C SER A 157 -6.30 -27.42 1.85
N LYS A 158 -7.34 -27.32 1.03
CA LYS A 158 -8.06 -26.06 0.75
C LYS A 158 -9.20 -25.77 1.71
N LYS A 159 -9.61 -26.76 2.48
CA LYS A 159 -10.68 -26.66 3.47
C LYS A 159 -10.14 -26.98 4.86
N PRO A 160 -10.71 -26.40 5.92
CA PRO A 160 -10.40 -26.80 7.28
C PRO A 160 -10.52 -28.31 7.45
N LEU A 161 -9.54 -28.90 8.14
CA LEU A 161 -9.49 -30.31 8.46
C LEU A 161 -10.24 -30.57 9.77
N ASP A 162 -10.78 -31.77 9.93
CA ASP A 162 -11.22 -32.25 11.25
C ASP A 162 -9.99 -32.73 12.04
N ALA A 163 -9.21 -31.77 12.52
CA ALA A 163 -7.88 -32.00 13.07
C ALA A 163 -7.47 -30.92 14.10
N LEU A 164 -6.33 -31.13 14.76
CA LEU A 164 -5.80 -30.21 15.77
C LEU A 164 -5.63 -28.81 15.19
N THR A 165 -6.13 -27.79 15.88
CA THR A 165 -5.97 -26.39 15.47
C THR A 165 -4.91 -25.71 16.32
N VAL A 166 -3.87 -25.20 15.64
CA VAL A 166 -2.72 -24.54 16.22
C VAL A 166 -2.77 -23.06 15.84
N PHE A 167 -2.74 -22.20 16.85
CA PHE A 167 -2.71 -20.74 16.70
C PHE A 167 -1.30 -20.25 16.90
N THR A 168 -0.84 -19.37 16.01
CA THR A 168 0.49 -18.77 16.07
C THR A 168 0.40 -17.26 16.01
N ASP A 169 1.23 -16.60 16.80
CA ASP A 169 1.37 -15.14 16.86
C ASP A 169 2.81 -14.78 17.27
N ALA A 170 3.22 -13.54 17.03
CA ALA A 170 4.46 -13.01 17.54
C ALA A 170 4.39 -11.50 17.82
N SER A 171 5.25 -11.05 18.73
CA SER A 171 5.33 -9.64 19.09
C SER A 171 6.75 -9.14 18.96
N GLY A 172 6.94 -8.14 18.09
CA GLY A 172 8.21 -7.43 17.97
C GLY A 172 8.59 -6.62 19.21
N ARG A 173 7.65 -6.39 20.14
CA ARG A 173 7.92 -5.64 21.39
C ARG A 173 8.41 -6.53 22.51
N SER A 174 7.92 -7.76 22.58
CA SER A 174 8.33 -8.75 23.58
C SER A 174 9.38 -9.71 23.04
N HIS A 175 9.67 -9.64 21.73
CA HIS A 175 10.47 -10.64 21.00
C HIS A 175 9.95 -12.07 21.15
N LYS A 176 8.69 -12.24 21.56
CA LYS A 176 8.08 -13.56 21.74
C LYS A 176 7.52 -14.07 20.44
N SER A 177 7.80 -15.34 20.19
CA SER A 177 7.18 -16.18 19.19
C SER A 177 6.29 -17.18 19.92
N VAL A 178 5.01 -17.25 19.57
CA VAL A 178 3.99 -17.95 20.34
C VAL A 178 3.26 -18.97 19.48
N MET A 179 3.04 -20.13 20.07
CA MET A 179 2.16 -21.17 19.57
C MET A 179 1.22 -21.61 20.69
N THR A 180 -0.08 -21.71 20.42
CA THR A 180 -1.07 -22.24 21.37
C THR A 180 -2.06 -23.14 20.67
N TRP A 181 -2.53 -24.18 21.36
CA TRP A 181 -3.51 -25.14 20.84
C TRP A 181 -4.38 -25.63 21.99
N LYS A 182 -5.52 -26.21 21.65
CA LYS A 182 -6.39 -26.87 22.62
C LYS A 182 -6.14 -28.37 22.53
N ASP A 183 -5.64 -28.95 23.62
CA ASP A 183 -5.35 -30.38 23.68
C ASP A 183 -6.66 -31.20 23.53
N PRO A 184 -6.75 -32.13 22.57
CA PRO A 184 -7.98 -32.88 22.31
C PRO A 184 -8.42 -33.78 23.48
N GLN A 185 -7.48 -34.31 24.27
CA GLN A 185 -7.76 -35.25 25.35
C GLN A 185 -8.19 -34.55 26.64
N THR A 186 -7.48 -33.48 27.01
CA THR A 186 -7.71 -32.75 28.26
C THR A 186 -8.66 -31.57 28.11
N GLN A 187 -8.93 -31.14 26.86
CA GLN A 187 -9.71 -29.94 26.53
C GLN A 187 -9.13 -28.65 27.14
N ARG A 188 -7.86 -28.67 27.58
CA ARG A 188 -7.15 -27.51 28.11
C ARG A 188 -6.33 -26.83 27.03
N TRP A 189 -6.09 -25.54 27.23
CA TRP A 189 -5.22 -24.76 26.36
C TRP A 189 -3.77 -24.96 26.77
N GLU A 190 -2.95 -25.32 25.80
CA GLU A 190 -1.50 -25.44 25.95
C GLU A 190 -0.80 -24.34 25.15
N SER A 191 0.43 -24.02 25.55
CA SER A 191 1.21 -22.96 24.94
C SER A 191 2.69 -23.29 24.90
N ASP A 192 3.33 -22.79 23.86
CA ASP A 192 4.76 -22.84 23.63
C ASP A 192 5.22 -21.42 23.24
N VAL A 193 6.04 -20.82 24.10
CA VAL A 193 6.52 -19.44 23.96
C VAL A 193 8.03 -19.47 23.93
N THR A 194 8.61 -18.88 22.91
CA THR A 194 10.07 -18.79 22.74
C THR A 194 10.45 -17.36 22.39
N GLU A 195 11.55 -16.85 22.95
CA GLU A 195 12.11 -15.57 22.55
C GLU A 195 12.92 -15.73 21.25
N VAL A 196 12.66 -14.86 20.29
CA VAL A 196 13.27 -14.86 18.96
C VAL A 196 13.75 -13.46 18.65
N GLU A 197 15.07 -13.32 18.49
CA GLU A 197 15.67 -12.07 18.05
C GLU A 197 15.36 -11.79 16.57
N GLY A 198 15.12 -10.51 16.26
CA GLY A 198 14.89 -10.04 14.89
C GLY A 198 13.55 -9.35 14.70
N SER A 199 13.17 -9.22 13.43
CA SER A 199 11.92 -8.56 13.03
C SER A 199 10.68 -9.38 13.42
N PRO A 200 9.49 -8.77 13.58
CA PRO A 200 8.24 -9.49 13.81
C PRO A 200 8.03 -10.65 12.84
N GLN A 201 8.34 -10.47 11.55
CA GLN A 201 8.20 -11.52 10.53
C GLN A 201 9.05 -12.77 10.80
N VAL A 202 10.21 -12.61 11.45
CA VAL A 202 11.10 -13.72 11.83
C VAL A 202 10.48 -14.48 13.01
N ALA A 203 9.96 -13.77 14.00
CA ALA A 203 9.30 -14.37 15.15
C ALA A 203 7.99 -15.10 14.77
N GLU A 204 7.19 -14.53 13.86
CA GLU A 204 5.99 -15.17 13.29
C GLU A 204 6.35 -16.46 12.56
N LEU A 205 7.35 -16.39 11.66
CA LEU A 205 7.77 -17.55 10.88
C LEU A 205 8.37 -18.64 11.78
N ALA A 206 9.10 -18.25 12.83
CA ALA A 206 9.64 -19.17 13.82
C ALA A 206 8.52 -19.92 14.57
N ALA A 207 7.40 -19.27 14.89
CA ALA A 207 6.26 -19.91 15.55
C ALA A 207 5.68 -21.03 14.68
N VAL A 208 5.52 -20.73 13.39
CA VAL A 208 5.01 -21.69 12.41
C VAL A 208 5.99 -22.84 12.16
N VAL A 209 7.29 -22.56 12.04
CA VAL A 209 8.30 -23.61 11.92
C VAL A 209 8.22 -24.56 13.12
N ARG A 210 8.14 -24.02 14.34
CA ARG A 210 7.99 -24.85 15.56
C ARG A 210 6.70 -25.68 15.55
N ALA A 211 5.59 -25.14 15.03
CA ALA A 211 4.35 -25.89 14.90
C ALA A 211 4.53 -27.14 14.01
N PHE A 212 5.18 -27.01 12.86
CA PHE A 212 5.48 -28.14 11.98
C PHE A 212 6.54 -29.10 12.54
N GLU A 213 7.47 -28.62 13.37
CA GLU A 213 8.42 -29.50 14.08
C GLU A 213 7.75 -30.32 15.18
N ARG A 214 6.79 -29.73 15.89
CA ARG A 214 6.13 -30.34 17.04
C ARG A 214 5.05 -31.33 16.63
N PHE A 215 4.27 -31.02 15.60
CA PHE A 215 3.10 -31.81 15.22
C PHE A 215 3.34 -32.55 13.90
N SER A 216 3.58 -33.86 14.01
CA SER A 216 3.63 -34.78 12.86
C SER A 216 2.25 -35.38 12.51
N VAL A 217 1.17 -34.74 12.95
CA VAL A 217 -0.23 -35.13 12.71
C VAL A 217 -0.91 -34.13 11.77
N PRO A 218 -2.11 -34.42 11.24
CA PRO A 218 -2.88 -33.40 10.53
C PRO A 218 -3.17 -32.19 11.42
N ILE A 219 -2.96 -30.98 10.90
CA ILE A 219 -3.17 -29.74 11.66
C ILE A 219 -3.87 -28.64 10.83
N ASN A 220 -4.65 -27.81 11.51
CA ASN A 220 -5.11 -26.51 11.04
C ASN A 220 -4.23 -25.43 11.67
N LEU A 221 -3.41 -24.76 10.87
CA LEU A 221 -2.58 -23.63 11.29
C LEU A 221 -3.35 -22.31 11.11
N VAL A 222 -3.51 -21.57 12.20
CA VAL A 222 -4.19 -20.28 12.24
C VAL A 222 -3.19 -19.21 12.64
N THR A 223 -3.04 -18.18 11.81
CA THR A 223 -2.18 -17.04 12.09
C THR A 223 -2.89 -15.75 11.71
N ASP A 224 -2.64 -14.67 12.42
CA ASP A 224 -3.09 -13.33 12.07
C ASP A 224 -2.09 -12.58 11.15
N SER A 225 -0.91 -13.17 10.92
CA SER A 225 0.09 -12.71 9.99
C SER A 225 -0.24 -13.15 8.56
N ALA A 226 -0.80 -12.22 7.77
CA ALA A 226 -1.07 -12.44 6.35
C ALA A 226 0.20 -12.82 5.57
N TYR A 227 1.35 -12.29 6.00
CA TYR A 227 2.66 -12.64 5.45
C TYR A 227 2.97 -14.13 5.64
N VAL A 228 2.87 -14.64 6.88
CA VAL A 228 3.19 -16.04 7.17
C VAL A 228 2.16 -17.00 6.57
N ALA A 229 0.87 -16.68 6.61
CA ALA A 229 -0.15 -17.44 5.90
C ALA A 229 0.18 -17.55 4.40
N GLY A 230 0.58 -16.43 3.77
CA GLY A 230 1.03 -16.39 2.37
C GLY A 230 2.29 -17.21 2.11
N VAL A 231 3.27 -17.19 3.01
CA VAL A 231 4.48 -18.02 2.92
C VAL A 231 4.12 -19.50 3.04
N VAL A 232 3.44 -19.93 4.10
CA VAL A 232 3.09 -21.34 4.32
C VAL A 232 2.28 -21.89 3.15
N SER A 233 1.29 -21.13 2.67
CA SER A 233 0.46 -21.56 1.54
C SER A 233 1.27 -21.80 0.27
N ARG A 234 2.46 -21.19 0.13
CA ARG A 234 3.31 -21.34 -1.05
C ARG A 234 4.51 -22.25 -0.80
N ALA A 235 4.78 -22.66 0.43
CA ALA A 235 6.05 -23.30 0.81
C ALA A 235 6.24 -24.69 0.19
N GLU A 236 5.15 -25.40 -0.13
CA GLU A 236 5.22 -26.74 -0.71
C GLU A 236 6.05 -26.76 -2.00
N GLN A 237 7.18 -27.50 -1.94
CA GLN A 237 8.13 -27.72 -3.04
C GLN A 237 8.66 -26.45 -3.71
N SER A 238 8.56 -25.32 -3.00
CA SER A 238 9.03 -24.06 -3.51
C SER A 238 10.55 -23.98 -3.58
N VAL A 239 11.03 -23.25 -4.58
CA VAL A 239 12.43 -22.91 -4.72
C VAL A 239 12.67 -21.56 -4.06
N LEU A 240 13.71 -21.51 -3.23
CA LEU A 240 14.20 -20.30 -2.60
C LEU A 240 15.49 -19.82 -3.28
N GLN A 241 15.68 -18.50 -3.28
CA GLN A 241 16.95 -17.87 -3.60
C GLN A 241 17.58 -17.37 -2.30
N GLU A 242 18.90 -17.49 -2.19
CA GLU A 242 19.65 -16.90 -1.08
C GLU A 242 19.46 -15.37 -1.06
N VAL A 243 19.20 -14.84 0.13
CA VAL A 243 18.92 -13.42 0.36
C VAL A 243 19.81 -12.89 1.49
N SER A 244 19.94 -11.56 1.57
CA SER A 244 20.81 -10.89 2.54
C SER A 244 20.40 -11.06 4.01
N ASN A 245 19.15 -11.46 4.28
CA ASN A 245 18.69 -11.75 5.65
C ASN A 245 18.82 -13.26 5.93
N THR A 246 19.95 -13.65 6.51
CA THR A 246 20.27 -15.06 6.80
C THR A 246 19.27 -15.70 7.77
N ALA A 247 18.85 -15.00 8.83
CA ALA A 247 17.93 -15.54 9.82
C ALA A 247 16.56 -15.90 9.20
N LEU A 248 16.02 -15.01 8.37
CA LEU A 248 14.78 -15.27 7.66
C LEU A 248 14.95 -16.39 6.62
N PHE A 249 16.06 -16.40 5.90
CA PHE A 249 16.35 -17.42 4.88
C PHE A 249 16.45 -18.82 5.48
N GLU A 250 17.13 -18.98 6.63
CA GLU A 250 17.25 -20.27 7.33
C GLU A 250 15.88 -20.79 7.79
N LEU A 251 15.02 -19.93 8.35
CA LEU A 251 13.66 -20.30 8.73
C LEU A 251 12.81 -20.70 7.53
N LEU A 252 12.90 -19.96 6.42
CA LEU A 252 12.20 -20.31 5.17
C LEU A 252 12.69 -21.65 4.62
N LEU A 253 14.00 -21.87 4.59
CA LEU A 253 14.60 -23.13 4.14
C LEU A 253 14.14 -24.30 5.00
N LYS A 254 14.11 -24.10 6.33
CA LYS A 254 13.63 -25.11 7.29
C LYS A 254 12.15 -25.41 7.09
N LEU A 255 11.30 -24.39 6.93
CA LEU A 255 9.87 -24.55 6.65
C LEU A 255 9.62 -25.35 5.36
N VAL A 256 10.29 -24.96 4.26
CA VAL A 256 10.15 -25.65 2.97
C VAL A 256 10.58 -27.11 3.07
N LYS A 257 11.66 -27.41 3.80
CA LYS A 257 12.10 -28.79 4.06
C LYS A 257 11.05 -29.56 4.85
N LEU A 258 10.56 -29.03 5.97
CA LEU A 258 9.56 -29.69 6.82
C LEU A 258 8.29 -30.02 6.02
N ILE A 259 7.75 -29.04 5.30
CA ILE A 259 6.55 -29.25 4.46
C ILE A 259 6.82 -30.25 3.34
N SER A 260 8.03 -30.26 2.75
CA SER A 260 8.37 -31.21 1.69
C SER A 260 8.48 -32.66 2.18
N TYR A 261 8.78 -32.87 3.45
CA TYR A 261 8.81 -34.21 4.08
C TYR A 261 7.49 -34.57 4.79
N GLN A 262 6.55 -33.64 4.89
CA GLN A 262 5.25 -33.86 5.52
C GLN A 262 4.41 -34.83 4.69
N GLU A 263 3.97 -35.94 5.29
CA GLU A 263 3.00 -36.85 4.65
C GLU A 263 1.55 -36.56 5.05
N GLN A 264 1.36 -35.90 6.21
CA GLN A 264 0.05 -35.61 6.79
C GLN A 264 -0.53 -34.29 6.29
N PRO A 265 -1.83 -34.23 5.96
CA PRO A 265 -2.43 -33.03 5.43
C PRO A 265 -2.45 -31.89 6.44
N PHE A 266 -2.26 -30.66 5.97
CA PHE A 266 -2.40 -29.48 6.80
C PHE A 266 -3.25 -28.42 6.11
N TYR A 267 -3.93 -27.59 6.88
CA TYR A 267 -4.66 -26.42 6.39
C TYR A 267 -4.04 -25.17 7.00
N VAL A 268 -3.94 -24.08 6.23
CA VAL A 268 -3.49 -22.79 6.74
C VAL A 268 -4.58 -21.75 6.52
N MET A 269 -4.88 -20.97 7.56
CA MET A 269 -5.80 -19.85 7.48
C MET A 269 -5.20 -18.58 8.06
N HIS A 270 -5.48 -17.49 7.38
CA HIS A 270 -5.28 -16.15 7.90
C HIS A 270 -6.54 -15.71 8.64
N THR A 271 -6.38 -15.20 9.87
CA THR A 271 -7.43 -14.52 10.60
C THR A 271 -7.11 -13.04 10.76
N ARG A 272 -8.11 -12.17 10.91
CA ARG A 272 -7.83 -10.77 11.23
C ARG A 272 -7.51 -10.65 12.71
N SER A 273 -6.50 -9.83 13.03
CA SER A 273 -6.21 -9.46 14.41
C SER A 273 -7.41 -8.71 15.01
N HIS A 274 -7.62 -8.90 16.32
CA HIS A 274 -8.62 -8.16 17.12
C HIS A 274 -10.07 -8.22 16.62
N MET A 275 -10.58 -9.41 16.28
CA MET A 275 -12.02 -9.58 16.05
C MET A 275 -12.76 -9.89 17.36
N ASP A 276 -13.75 -9.04 17.71
CA ASP A 276 -14.66 -9.25 18.86
C ASP A 276 -15.76 -10.29 18.60
N LEU A 277 -15.60 -11.12 17.56
CA LEU A 277 -16.57 -12.14 17.22
C LEU A 277 -16.41 -13.36 18.14
N PRO A 278 -17.52 -13.93 18.66
CA PRO A 278 -17.46 -15.18 19.40
C PRO A 278 -17.09 -16.33 18.48
N GLY A 279 -16.30 -17.28 18.97
CA GLY A 279 -15.96 -18.50 18.23
C GLY A 279 -14.62 -19.09 18.64
N PHE A 280 -14.42 -20.36 18.31
CA PHE A 280 -13.20 -21.10 18.66
C PHE A 280 -11.93 -20.46 18.08
N ILE A 281 -12.01 -19.97 16.82
CA ILE A 281 -10.89 -19.29 16.16
C ILE A 281 -10.52 -17.98 16.88
N ALA A 282 -11.52 -17.18 17.26
CA ALA A 282 -11.29 -15.92 17.95
C ALA A 282 -10.80 -16.12 19.39
N GLU A 283 -11.24 -17.18 20.08
CA GLU A 283 -10.71 -17.57 21.39
C GLU A 283 -9.23 -17.97 21.31
N GLY A 284 -8.87 -18.81 20.34
CA GLY A 284 -7.48 -19.24 20.16
C GLY A 284 -6.55 -18.11 19.76
N ASN A 285 -6.99 -17.21 18.87
CA ASN A 285 -6.20 -16.02 18.52
C ASN A 285 -5.95 -15.15 19.75
N ARG A 286 -6.99 -14.82 20.53
CA ARG A 286 -6.83 -14.00 21.75
C ARG A 286 -5.86 -14.60 22.76
N LYS A 287 -5.77 -15.94 22.83
CA LYS A 287 -4.81 -16.63 23.69
C LYS A 287 -3.39 -16.48 23.16
N ALA A 288 -3.19 -16.61 21.85
CA ALA A 288 -1.90 -16.34 21.23
C ALA A 288 -1.47 -14.87 21.48
N ASP A 289 -2.37 -13.91 21.23
CA ASP A 289 -2.16 -12.48 21.47
C ASP A 289 -1.76 -12.18 22.92
N ALA A 290 -2.46 -12.78 23.89
CA ALA A 290 -2.20 -12.58 25.32
C ALA A 290 -0.82 -13.12 25.74
N LEU A 291 -0.36 -14.20 25.13
CA LEU A 291 0.94 -14.80 25.40
C LEU A 291 2.08 -14.03 24.71
N ALA A 292 1.82 -13.48 23.51
CA ALA A 292 2.78 -12.67 22.77
C ALA A 292 2.95 -11.29 23.40
N ALA A 293 1.99 -10.83 24.19
CA ALA A 293 2.13 -9.62 24.99
C ALA A 293 3.38 -9.71 25.92
N PRO A 294 4.14 -8.61 26.08
CA PRO A 294 5.27 -8.57 27.01
C PRO A 294 4.79 -8.89 28.43
N ALA A 295 5.52 -9.79 29.12
CA ALA A 295 5.18 -10.19 30.49
C ALA A 295 5.45 -9.00 31.44
N GLU A 296 4.46 -8.69 32.25
CA GLU A 296 4.40 -7.55 33.17
C GLU A 296 4.59 -6.17 32.53
N MET A 297 3.49 -5.67 31.98
CA MET A 297 2.80 -4.71 32.84
C MET A 297 1.48 -5.35 33.28
N ALA A 298 1.16 -5.31 34.58
CA ALA A 298 -0.22 -5.39 35.08
C ALA A 298 -1.15 -4.67 34.09
N PRO A 299 -2.44 -5.06 33.87
CA PRO A 299 -3.30 -4.43 32.87
C PRO A 299 -3.20 -2.94 33.08
N LEU A 300 -2.32 -2.34 32.27
CA LEU A 300 -2.02 -0.95 32.43
C LEU A 300 -3.38 -0.36 32.10
N PRO A 301 -3.88 0.56 32.93
CA PRO A 301 -5.07 1.28 32.54
C PRO A 301 -4.83 1.68 31.10
N ASN A 302 -5.76 1.30 30.19
CA ASN A 302 -5.68 1.59 28.76
C ASN A 302 -4.98 2.95 28.60
N ILE A 303 -4.05 3.17 27.68
CA ILE A 303 -3.23 4.41 27.61
C ILE A 303 -4.02 5.70 27.94
N PHE A 304 -5.31 5.70 27.57
CA PHE A 304 -6.35 6.61 28.02
C PHE A 304 -6.63 6.70 29.54
N GLU A 305 -6.91 5.61 30.24
CA GLU A 305 -7.00 5.52 31.71
C GLU A 305 -5.69 5.89 32.42
N GLN A 306 -4.51 5.55 31.88
CA GLN A 306 -3.24 6.03 32.46
C GLN A 306 -3.13 7.55 32.36
N ALA A 307 -3.54 8.12 31.23
CA ALA A 307 -3.63 9.55 31.04
C ALA A 307 -4.69 10.18 31.97
N LYS A 308 -5.82 9.50 32.24
CA LYS A 308 -6.80 9.93 33.24
C LYS A 308 -6.20 9.97 34.64
N ILE A 309 -5.51 8.91 35.07
CA ILE A 309 -4.88 8.86 36.40
C ILE A 309 -3.79 9.93 36.51
N SER A 310 -2.95 10.09 35.48
CA SER A 310 -1.94 11.15 35.46
C SER A 310 -2.54 12.55 35.51
N HIS A 311 -3.66 12.76 34.82
CA HIS A 311 -4.42 14.02 34.88
C HIS A 311 -5.12 14.23 36.24
N GLN A 312 -5.66 13.18 36.86
CA GLN A 312 -6.27 13.26 38.19
C GLN A 312 -5.25 13.61 39.28
N LEU A 313 -4.02 13.10 39.17
CA LEU A 313 -2.97 13.35 40.16
C LEU A 313 -2.26 14.69 39.97
N PHE A 314 -2.03 15.10 38.73
CA PHE A 314 -1.15 16.24 38.42
C PHE A 314 -1.81 17.35 37.61
N HIS A 315 -3.10 17.20 37.25
CA HIS A 315 -3.84 18.13 36.38
C HIS A 315 -3.10 18.50 35.09
N GLN A 316 -2.40 17.52 34.49
CA GLN A 316 -1.63 17.72 33.26
C GLN A 316 -2.51 18.24 32.11
N ASN A 317 -2.00 19.22 31.37
CA ASN A 317 -2.75 19.80 30.25
C ASN A 317 -2.84 18.85 29.03
N ALA A 318 -3.85 19.06 28.17
CA ALA A 318 -4.09 18.18 27.02
C ALA A 318 -2.87 18.01 26.08
N PRO A 319 -2.07 19.04 25.75
CA PRO A 319 -0.83 18.84 24.98
C PRO A 319 0.21 17.96 25.69
N GLY A 320 0.31 18.06 27.03
CA GLY A 320 1.16 17.20 27.85
C GLY A 320 0.71 15.74 27.78
N LEU A 321 -0.60 15.50 27.86
CA LEU A 321 -1.17 14.15 27.73
C LEU A 321 -0.99 13.56 26.33
N VAL A 322 -1.17 14.36 25.27
CA VAL A 322 -0.91 13.94 23.88
C VAL A 322 0.54 13.52 23.70
N ARG A 323 1.50 14.32 24.19
CA ARG A 323 2.94 14.02 24.04
C ARG A 323 3.40 12.84 24.88
N ARG A 324 2.86 12.68 26.10
CA ARG A 324 3.32 11.68 27.05
C ARG A 324 2.65 10.32 26.86
N PHE A 325 1.39 10.31 26.44
CA PHE A 325 0.59 9.10 26.28
C PHE A 325 0.21 8.83 24.82
N ASN A 326 0.71 9.59 23.84
CA ASN A 326 0.39 9.41 22.40
C ASN A 326 -1.12 9.36 22.10
N LEU A 327 -1.94 10.04 22.90
CA LEU A 327 -3.38 10.16 22.68
C LEU A 327 -3.69 11.11 21.52
N THR A 328 -4.83 10.90 20.87
CA THR A 328 -5.34 11.94 19.96
C THR A 328 -5.67 13.19 20.75
N ARG A 329 -5.61 14.35 20.07
CA ARG A 329 -5.89 15.63 20.71
C ARG A 329 -7.31 15.69 21.30
N ASP A 330 -8.26 14.98 20.67
CA ASP A 330 -9.64 14.93 21.12
C ASP A 330 -9.82 14.03 22.35
N GLN A 331 -9.12 12.89 22.39
CA GLN A 331 -9.08 12.03 23.58
C GLN A 331 -8.47 12.78 24.78
N ALA A 332 -7.35 13.47 24.61
CA ALA A 332 -6.73 14.23 25.69
C ALA A 332 -7.60 15.41 26.18
N LYS A 333 -8.32 16.08 25.27
CA LYS A 333 -9.29 17.12 25.63
C LYS A 333 -10.47 16.55 26.42
N ALA A 334 -10.98 15.39 26.03
CA ALA A 334 -12.08 14.73 26.73
C ALA A 334 -11.71 14.43 28.19
N ILE A 335 -10.49 13.91 28.44
CA ILE A 335 -9.98 13.65 29.79
C ILE A 335 -9.98 14.93 30.65
N VAL A 336 -9.38 16.01 30.13
CA VAL A 336 -9.32 17.30 30.83
C VAL A 336 -10.71 17.89 31.07
N ALA A 337 -11.60 17.78 30.07
CA ALA A 337 -12.95 18.29 30.12
C ALA A 337 -13.84 17.55 31.14
N THR A 338 -13.55 16.28 31.44
CA THR A 338 -14.27 15.49 32.45
C THR A 338 -13.79 15.71 33.88
N CYS A 339 -12.71 16.47 34.11
CA CYS A 339 -12.17 16.70 35.45
C CYS A 339 -12.93 17.82 36.18
N PRO A 340 -13.59 17.55 37.34
CA PRO A 340 -14.37 18.56 38.07
C PRO A 340 -13.54 19.75 38.55
N HIS A 341 -12.31 19.50 39.02
CA HIS A 341 -11.38 20.55 39.47
C HIS A 341 -10.91 21.44 38.31
N CYS A 342 -10.61 20.86 37.14
CA CYS A 342 -10.22 21.64 35.97
C CYS A 342 -11.40 22.37 35.32
N GLN A 343 -12.63 21.87 35.46
CA GLN A 343 -13.85 22.58 35.05
C GLN A 343 -14.16 23.77 35.95
N GLN A 344 -13.95 23.66 37.27
CA GLN A 344 -14.15 24.77 38.21
C GLN A 344 -13.15 25.92 37.99
N HIS A 345 -11.95 25.60 37.50
CA HIS A 345 -10.94 26.58 37.07
C HIS A 345 -10.93 26.82 35.55
N ALA A 346 -11.94 26.33 34.82
CA ALA A 346 -12.08 26.69 33.42
C ALA A 346 -12.34 28.19 33.36
N LEU A 347 -11.30 28.95 32.98
CA LEU A 347 -11.47 30.33 32.52
C LEU A 347 -12.69 30.34 31.60
N PRO A 348 -13.65 31.27 31.81
CA PRO A 348 -14.85 31.35 30.97
C PRO A 348 -14.35 31.24 29.54
N THR A 349 -14.76 30.16 28.89
CA THR A 349 -14.35 29.89 27.52
C THR A 349 -14.91 31.09 26.77
N LEU A 350 -14.02 32.02 26.37
CA LEU A 350 -14.32 32.97 25.31
C LEU A 350 -14.94 32.09 24.24
N SER A 351 -16.24 32.22 24.08
CA SER A 351 -17.07 31.35 23.28
C SER A 351 -16.34 31.14 21.97
N ALA A 352 -16.25 29.89 21.53
CA ALA A 352 -15.61 29.50 20.28
C ALA A 352 -16.27 30.23 19.11
N GLY A 353 -15.91 31.50 18.91
CA GLY A 353 -16.16 32.26 17.71
C GLY A 353 -15.21 31.72 16.67
N VAL A 354 -15.55 30.57 16.09
CA VAL A 354 -14.90 30.14 14.86
C VAL A 354 -15.23 31.22 13.85
N ASN A 355 -14.21 31.91 13.33
CA ASN A 355 -14.41 32.90 12.28
C ASN A 355 -15.08 32.20 11.09
N PRO A 356 -16.34 32.54 10.75
CA PRO A 356 -17.07 31.83 9.71
C PRO A 356 -16.30 31.89 8.39
N ARG A 357 -16.14 30.74 7.75
CA ARG A 357 -15.49 30.59 6.45
C ARG A 357 -16.54 30.22 5.41
N GLY A 358 -16.30 30.58 4.16
CA GLY A 358 -17.06 30.05 3.04
C GLY A 358 -16.94 28.53 2.98
N LEU A 359 -18.01 27.87 2.53
CA LEU A 359 -18.00 26.45 2.17
C LEU A 359 -17.48 26.25 0.75
N ASN A 360 -17.52 27.30 -0.09
CA ASN A 360 -17.01 27.32 -1.46
C ASN A 360 -16.17 28.59 -1.73
N SER A 361 -15.42 28.57 -2.83
CA SER A 361 -14.72 29.74 -3.36
C SER A 361 -15.70 30.87 -3.68
N CYS A 362 -15.26 32.12 -3.48
CA CYS A 362 -16.05 33.32 -3.70
C CYS A 362 -17.38 33.36 -2.91
N GLU A 363 -17.43 32.72 -1.75
CA GLU A 363 -18.59 32.82 -0.87
C GLU A 363 -18.40 33.90 0.21
N VAL A 364 -17.26 33.85 0.91
CA VAL A 364 -16.91 34.81 1.97
C VAL A 364 -15.47 35.25 1.79
N TRP A 365 -15.28 36.54 1.53
CA TRP A 365 -13.98 37.19 1.54
C TRP A 365 -13.77 37.98 2.84
N GLN A 366 -12.53 38.09 3.28
CA GLN A 366 -12.11 39.04 4.30
C GLN A 366 -11.16 40.06 3.70
N THR A 367 -11.46 41.33 3.92
CA THR A 367 -10.66 42.44 3.41
C THR A 367 -10.26 43.37 4.55
N ASP A 368 -8.99 43.73 4.57
CA ASP A 368 -8.44 44.67 5.55
C ASP A 368 -7.19 45.38 4.99
N VAL A 369 -6.75 46.43 5.67
CA VAL A 369 -5.57 47.21 5.28
C VAL A 369 -4.42 46.93 6.25
N THR A 370 -3.22 46.76 5.69
CA THR A 370 -2.00 46.67 6.48
C THR A 370 -0.97 47.70 6.02
N HIS A 371 -0.13 48.15 6.95
CA HIS A 371 0.91 49.13 6.64
C HIS A 371 2.25 48.45 6.41
N PHE A 372 2.87 48.70 5.27
CA PHE A 372 4.22 48.28 4.93
C PHE A 372 5.08 49.51 4.60
N SER A 373 5.80 50.01 5.61
CA SER A 373 6.50 51.30 5.55
C SER A 373 7.55 51.38 4.43
N GLN A 374 8.11 50.24 3.99
CA GLN A 374 9.10 50.18 2.93
C GLN A 374 8.55 50.58 1.54
N PHE A 375 7.23 50.69 1.37
CA PHE A 375 6.61 51.19 0.13
C PHE A 375 6.42 52.72 0.11
N GLY A 376 6.93 53.44 1.12
CA GLY A 376 6.93 54.90 1.14
C GLY A 376 5.51 55.47 1.08
N ARG A 377 5.22 56.27 0.04
CA ARG A 377 3.90 56.87 -0.16
C ARG A 377 2.79 55.84 -0.39
N GLN A 378 3.12 54.64 -0.88
CA GLN A 378 2.17 53.55 -1.14
C GLN A 378 2.13 52.51 0.00
N LYS A 379 2.41 52.92 1.25
CA LYS A 379 2.49 52.02 2.39
C LYS A 379 1.18 51.32 2.76
N TYR A 380 0.04 51.77 2.25
CA TYR A 380 -1.28 51.25 2.57
C TYR A 380 -1.60 50.08 1.65
N VAL A 381 -1.34 48.85 2.12
CA VAL A 381 -1.58 47.63 1.36
C VAL A 381 -2.95 47.08 1.73
N HIS A 382 -3.89 47.18 0.80
CA HIS A 382 -5.20 46.57 0.92
C HIS A 382 -5.07 45.09 0.55
N VAL A 383 -5.60 44.20 1.39
CA VAL A 383 -5.49 42.76 1.25
C VAL A 383 -6.86 42.13 1.34
N SER A 384 -7.21 41.33 0.33
CA SER A 384 -8.42 40.49 0.32
C SER A 384 -8.02 39.02 0.29
N VAL A 385 -8.67 38.20 1.10
CA VAL A 385 -8.46 36.76 1.15
C VAL A 385 -9.78 36.02 1.06
N ASP A 386 -9.81 35.01 0.18
CA ASP A 386 -10.89 34.04 0.11
C ASP A 386 -10.77 33.06 1.29
N THR A 387 -11.80 33.02 2.14
CA THR A 387 -11.72 32.27 3.42
C THR A 387 -11.78 30.74 3.27
N PHE A 388 -12.22 30.24 2.10
CA PHE A 388 -12.30 28.82 1.79
C PHE A 388 -10.98 28.30 1.21
N SER A 389 -10.54 28.89 0.11
CA SER A 389 -9.36 28.49 -0.67
C SER A 389 -8.05 29.02 -0.09
N GLY A 390 -8.11 30.14 0.63
CA GLY A 390 -6.93 30.86 1.10
C GLY A 390 -6.23 31.68 0.00
N ALA A 391 -6.84 31.83 -1.18
CA ALA A 391 -6.30 32.66 -2.25
C ALA A 391 -6.31 34.15 -1.84
N VAL A 392 -5.22 34.85 -2.12
CA VAL A 392 -4.99 36.22 -1.64
C VAL A 392 -4.82 37.16 -2.81
N TYR A 393 -5.45 38.33 -2.74
CA TYR A 393 -5.15 39.46 -3.59
C TYR A 393 -4.72 40.65 -2.74
N ALA A 394 -3.72 41.41 -3.20
CA ALA A 394 -3.26 42.60 -2.50
C ALA A 394 -2.88 43.70 -3.49
N SER A 395 -3.10 44.96 -3.10
CA SER A 395 -2.72 46.14 -3.89
C SER A 395 -2.21 47.26 -2.97
N ALA A 396 -1.14 47.94 -3.38
CA ALA A 396 -0.55 49.06 -2.64
C ALA A 396 -1.14 50.41 -3.10
N HIS A 397 -1.59 51.22 -2.14
CA HIS A 397 -2.26 52.50 -2.38
C HIS A 397 -1.65 53.62 -1.54
N THR A 398 -1.94 54.87 -1.94
CA THR A 398 -1.48 56.08 -1.23
C THR A 398 -2.32 56.44 -0.01
N GLY A 399 -3.43 55.74 0.22
CA GLY A 399 -4.35 55.99 1.33
C GLY A 399 -5.30 54.83 1.62
N GLU A 400 -6.19 55.08 2.57
CA GLU A 400 -7.21 54.15 3.06
C GLU A 400 -8.62 54.69 2.82
N LYS A 401 -8.80 55.58 1.82
CA LYS A 401 -10.13 56.16 1.54
C LYS A 401 -11.03 55.11 0.86
N SER A 402 -12.34 55.35 0.87
CA SER A 402 -13.34 54.53 0.18
C SER A 402 -12.96 54.26 -1.28
N GLY A 403 -12.51 55.28 -2.02
CA GLY A 403 -12.05 55.14 -3.40
C GLY A 403 -10.84 54.22 -3.58
N ASP A 404 -9.92 54.15 -2.61
CA ASP A 404 -8.76 53.25 -2.66
C ASP A 404 -9.21 51.79 -2.41
N ALA A 405 -10.12 51.59 -1.45
CA ALA A 405 -10.72 50.29 -1.17
C ALA A 405 -11.54 49.76 -2.37
N ILE A 406 -12.30 50.64 -3.04
CA ILE A 406 -13.06 50.28 -4.26
C ILE A 406 -12.11 49.86 -5.39
N LYS A 407 -11.04 50.63 -5.63
CA LYS A 407 -10.02 50.26 -6.64
C LYS A 407 -9.39 48.90 -6.34
N HIS A 408 -9.06 48.63 -5.07
CA HIS A 408 -8.57 47.33 -4.64
C HIS A 408 -9.56 46.21 -4.96
N LEU A 409 -10.84 46.39 -4.62
CA LEU A 409 -11.88 45.38 -4.86
C LEU A 409 -12.13 45.14 -6.35
N ILE A 410 -12.15 46.17 -7.19
CA ILE A 410 -12.28 46.02 -8.65
C ILE A 410 -11.15 45.13 -9.18
N GLN A 411 -9.91 45.40 -8.77
CA GLN A 411 -8.77 44.58 -9.17
C GLN A 411 -8.86 43.16 -8.60
N GLY A 412 -9.25 43.00 -7.33
CA GLY A 412 -9.43 41.69 -6.71
C GLY A 412 -10.52 40.85 -7.39
N PHE A 413 -11.65 41.46 -7.72
CA PHE A 413 -12.76 40.81 -8.44
C PHE A 413 -12.34 40.35 -9.83
N SER A 414 -11.48 41.11 -10.51
CA SER A 414 -10.92 40.67 -11.80
C SER A 414 -9.95 39.48 -11.68
N PHE A 415 -9.31 39.30 -10.52
CA PHE A 415 -8.28 38.28 -10.31
C PHE A 415 -8.81 36.97 -9.72
N LEU A 416 -9.72 37.05 -8.76
CA LEU A 416 -10.29 35.89 -8.05
C LEU A 416 -11.78 35.68 -8.34
N GLY A 417 -12.48 36.64 -8.96
CA GLY A 417 -13.92 36.60 -9.13
C GLY A 417 -14.66 37.36 -8.02
N ILE A 418 -15.99 37.39 -8.10
CA ILE A 418 -16.83 38.24 -7.25
C ILE A 418 -17.38 37.41 -6.08
N PRO A 419 -17.13 37.79 -4.81
CA PRO A 419 -17.63 37.07 -3.66
C PRO A 419 -19.11 37.34 -3.40
N LYS A 420 -19.83 36.35 -2.84
CA LYS A 420 -21.21 36.56 -2.35
C LYS A 420 -21.27 37.51 -1.16
N SER A 421 -20.30 37.42 -0.26
CA SER A 421 -20.21 38.30 0.91
C SER A 421 -18.78 38.75 1.21
N LEU A 422 -18.66 40.01 1.62
CA LEU A 422 -17.40 40.67 1.97
C LEU A 422 -17.43 41.06 3.44
N LYS A 423 -16.44 40.58 4.20
CA LYS A 423 -16.28 40.90 5.62
C LYS A 423 -15.14 41.90 5.82
N THR A 424 -15.45 43.05 6.40
CA THR A 424 -14.47 44.11 6.69
C THR A 424 -14.50 44.50 8.17
N ASP A 425 -13.53 45.30 8.57
CA ASP A 425 -13.58 45.98 9.87
C ASP A 425 -14.62 47.11 9.84
N ASN A 426 -14.74 47.81 10.97
CA ASN A 426 -15.60 48.97 11.13
C ASN A 426 -14.92 50.30 10.77
N GLY A 427 -13.88 50.24 9.92
CA GLY A 427 -13.10 51.40 9.48
C GLY A 427 -13.96 52.43 8.72
N PRO A 428 -13.58 53.72 8.74
CA PRO A 428 -14.33 54.78 8.06
C PRO A 428 -14.51 54.55 6.55
N ALA A 429 -13.53 53.94 5.89
CA ALA A 429 -13.54 53.65 4.45
C ALA A 429 -14.74 52.77 4.05
N TYR A 430 -14.95 51.69 4.83
CA TYR A 430 -15.97 50.68 4.58
C TYR A 430 -17.35 51.06 5.11
N LYS A 431 -17.46 52.19 5.85
CA LYS A 431 -18.75 52.76 6.30
C LYS A 431 -19.31 53.82 5.37
N SER A 432 -18.55 54.26 4.37
CA SER A 432 -18.96 55.30 3.44
C SER A 432 -20.17 54.87 2.60
N LYS A 433 -21.04 55.85 2.24
CA LYS A 433 -22.18 55.60 1.33
C LYS A 433 -21.69 55.12 -0.04
N GLU A 434 -20.60 55.69 -0.53
CA GLU A 434 -19.95 55.31 -1.79
C GLU A 434 -19.57 53.83 -1.83
N PHE A 435 -18.93 53.31 -0.77
CA PHE A 435 -18.54 51.91 -0.69
C PHE A 435 -19.75 50.97 -0.62
N HIS A 436 -20.80 51.35 0.11
CA HIS A 436 -22.03 50.58 0.18
C HIS A 436 -22.75 50.51 -1.18
N SER A 437 -22.89 51.64 -1.87
CA SER A 437 -23.47 51.69 -3.22
C SER A 437 -22.68 50.86 -4.23
N PHE A 438 -21.35 50.86 -4.14
CA PHE A 438 -20.49 50.00 -4.96
C PHE A 438 -20.78 48.50 -4.72
N LEU A 439 -20.78 48.04 -3.46
CA LEU A 439 -21.04 46.62 -3.16
C LEU A 439 -22.45 46.20 -3.59
N GLN A 440 -23.44 47.08 -3.42
CA GLN A 440 -24.81 46.84 -3.88
C GLN A 440 -24.89 46.68 -5.40
N GLN A 441 -24.19 47.52 -6.16
CA GLN A 441 -24.13 47.43 -7.63
C GLN A 441 -23.50 46.10 -8.12
N TRP A 442 -22.53 45.57 -7.37
CA TRP A 442 -21.86 44.31 -7.68
C TRP A 442 -22.53 43.08 -7.04
N GLY A 443 -23.65 43.25 -6.34
CA GLY A 443 -24.40 42.16 -5.71
C GLY A 443 -23.69 41.49 -4.53
N VAL A 444 -22.78 42.20 -3.85
CA VAL A 444 -21.96 41.66 -2.75
C VAL A 444 -22.55 42.05 -1.40
N GLU A 445 -22.83 41.08 -0.53
CA GLU A 445 -23.33 41.32 0.82
C GLU A 445 -22.21 41.84 1.75
N HIS A 446 -22.40 43.00 2.39
CA HIS A 446 -21.41 43.55 3.31
C HIS A 446 -21.65 43.09 4.76
N LYS A 447 -20.71 42.32 5.32
CA LYS A 447 -20.73 41.89 6.73
C LYS A 447 -19.69 42.67 7.53
N LYS A 448 -20.13 43.35 8.58
CA LYS A 448 -19.21 44.07 9.49
C LYS A 448 -18.80 43.18 10.65
N GLY A 449 -17.54 43.23 11.05
CA GLY A 449 -17.07 42.58 12.27
C GLY A 449 -17.73 43.17 13.53
N ILE A 450 -17.79 42.37 14.61
CA ILE A 450 -18.19 42.87 15.94
C ILE A 450 -17.12 43.88 16.40
N PRO A 451 -17.49 45.12 16.79
CA PRO A 451 -16.53 46.09 17.31
C PRO A 451 -15.69 45.49 18.45
N HIS A 452 -14.36 45.70 18.40
CA HIS A 452 -13.40 45.26 19.44
C HIS A 452 -13.29 43.75 19.69
N SER A 453 -13.79 42.90 18.78
CA SER A 453 -13.59 41.45 18.86
C SER A 453 -12.45 41.00 17.91
N PRO A 454 -11.28 40.58 18.44
CA PRO A 454 -10.12 40.19 17.62
C PRO A 454 -10.35 38.91 16.80
N THR A 455 -11.42 38.15 17.07
CA THR A 455 -11.64 36.83 16.49
C THR A 455 -12.24 36.89 15.08
N GLY A 456 -12.90 38.00 14.72
CA GLY A 456 -13.64 38.15 13.47
C GLY A 456 -12.81 38.33 12.19
N GLN A 457 -11.55 38.75 12.30
CA GLN A 457 -10.66 39.06 11.16
C GLN A 457 -9.32 38.32 11.20
N ALA A 458 -9.21 37.29 12.06
CA ALA A 458 -7.98 36.54 12.26
C ALA A 458 -7.39 35.92 10.96
N ILE A 459 -8.20 35.67 9.93
CA ILE A 459 -7.73 35.11 8.66
C ILE A 459 -6.91 36.15 7.90
N VAL A 460 -7.46 37.35 7.68
CA VAL A 460 -6.75 38.42 6.97
C VAL A 460 -5.56 38.95 7.79
N GLU A 461 -5.64 38.99 9.12
CA GLU A 461 -4.50 39.32 9.97
C GLU A 461 -3.33 38.32 9.86
N ARG A 462 -3.64 37.03 9.75
CA ARG A 462 -2.62 36.01 9.50
C ARG A 462 -2.01 36.20 8.11
N THR A 463 -2.85 36.48 7.11
CA THR A 463 -2.40 36.80 5.76
C THR A 463 -1.49 38.03 5.73
N HIS A 464 -1.75 39.06 6.55
CA HIS A 464 -0.85 40.21 6.69
C HIS A 464 0.55 39.80 7.14
N LYS A 465 0.65 38.92 8.15
CA LYS A 465 1.93 38.43 8.66
C LYS A 465 2.68 37.63 7.59
N ASP A 466 1.98 36.79 6.85
CA ASP A 466 2.57 35.95 5.81
C ASP A 466 3.04 36.79 4.60
N LEU A 467 2.22 37.74 4.16
CA LEU A 467 2.57 38.67 3.08
C LEU A 467 3.80 39.51 3.43
N LYS A 468 3.83 40.10 4.63
CA LYS A 468 4.98 40.88 5.11
C LYS A 468 6.24 40.02 5.20
N ARG A 469 6.12 38.78 5.65
CA ARG A 469 7.25 37.84 5.73
C ARG A 469 7.86 37.57 4.35
N VAL A 470 7.02 37.26 3.35
CA VAL A 470 7.48 37.01 1.98
C VAL A 470 8.12 38.26 1.37
N LEU A 471 7.53 39.44 1.61
CA LEU A 471 8.08 40.72 1.15
C LEU A 471 9.46 41.03 1.79
N CYS A 472 9.64 40.73 3.08
CA CYS A 472 10.93 40.90 3.77
C CYS A 472 11.98 39.88 3.29
N GLN A 473 11.61 38.61 3.09
CA GLN A 473 12.53 37.58 2.59
C GLN A 473 13.06 37.91 1.20
N LYS A 474 12.20 38.44 0.32
CA LYS A 474 12.59 38.83 -1.05
C LYS A 474 13.26 40.20 -1.13
N GLN A 475 13.40 40.91 -0.01
CA GLN A 475 13.93 42.27 0.02
C GLN A 475 15.36 42.34 -0.49
N GLN A 476 16.24 41.39 -0.13
CA GLN A 476 17.65 41.39 -0.56
C GLN A 476 17.84 41.28 -2.09
N ILE A 477 16.86 40.72 -2.82
CA ILE A 477 16.97 40.41 -4.26
C ILE A 477 16.29 41.49 -5.13
N ILE A 478 15.33 42.26 -4.58
CA ILE A 478 14.34 43.02 -5.37
C ILE A 478 14.14 44.47 -4.86
N ASN A 479 15.15 45.06 -4.22
CA ASN A 479 15.03 46.37 -3.59
C ASN A 479 14.80 47.55 -4.55
N VAL A 480 15.03 47.38 -5.86
CA VAL A 480 14.97 48.45 -6.87
C VAL A 480 13.61 48.51 -7.57
N GLU A 481 12.76 47.50 -7.43
CA GLU A 481 11.48 47.43 -8.16
C GLU A 481 10.35 48.22 -7.49
N PRO A 482 9.39 48.75 -8.25
CA PRO A 482 8.24 49.46 -7.71
C PRO A 482 7.38 48.54 -6.81
N PRO A 483 6.64 49.11 -5.82
CA PRO A 483 5.80 48.36 -4.87
C PRO A 483 4.86 47.36 -5.53
N SER A 484 4.25 47.72 -6.67
CA SER A 484 3.33 46.86 -7.42
C SER A 484 3.97 45.56 -7.92
N ILE A 485 5.20 45.63 -8.47
CA ILE A 485 5.91 44.44 -8.98
C ILE A 485 6.36 43.57 -7.82
N ARG A 486 6.88 44.18 -6.74
CA ARG A 486 7.26 43.46 -5.53
C ARG A 486 6.07 42.71 -4.92
N LEU A 487 4.91 43.34 -4.91
CA LEU A 487 3.67 42.75 -4.42
C LEU A 487 3.19 41.61 -5.33
N ALA A 488 3.22 41.80 -6.66
CA ALA A 488 2.87 40.76 -7.62
C ALA A 488 3.75 39.50 -7.45
N LYS A 489 5.07 39.67 -7.28
CA LYS A 489 6.00 38.56 -7.02
C LYS A 489 5.76 37.88 -5.67
N ALA A 490 5.28 38.60 -4.66
CA ALA A 490 4.93 38.03 -3.37
C ALA A 490 3.62 37.21 -3.48
N LEU A 491 2.61 37.77 -4.15
CA LEU A 491 1.33 37.11 -4.41
C LEU A 491 1.50 35.85 -5.26
N PHE A 492 2.40 35.87 -6.26
CA PHE A 492 2.71 34.68 -7.05
C PHE A 492 3.21 33.54 -6.16
N THR A 493 4.14 33.81 -5.24
CA THR A 493 4.62 32.79 -4.29
C THR A 493 3.52 32.30 -3.37
N ILE A 494 2.71 33.21 -2.82
CA ILE A 494 1.64 32.86 -1.88
C ILE A 494 0.55 32.00 -2.55
N ASN A 495 0.14 32.34 -3.77
CA ASN A 495 -0.99 31.70 -4.43
C ASN A 495 -0.64 30.47 -5.27
N PHE A 496 0.56 30.44 -5.87
CA PHE A 496 0.94 29.42 -6.86
C PHE A 496 2.04 28.47 -6.39
N LEU A 497 2.87 28.87 -5.41
CA LEU A 497 4.03 28.07 -4.99
C LEU A 497 3.93 27.53 -3.56
N ASN A 498 3.20 28.21 -2.67
CA ASN A 498 3.07 27.76 -1.29
C ASN A 498 2.05 26.61 -1.18
N CYS A 499 2.51 25.47 -0.68
CA CYS A 499 1.66 24.34 -0.27
C CYS A 499 1.82 24.09 1.23
N SER A 500 0.82 23.49 1.86
CA SER A 500 0.93 23.00 3.25
C SER A 500 1.10 21.49 3.25
N PHE A 501 1.66 20.94 4.33
CA PHE A 501 1.76 19.48 4.51
C PHE A 501 0.40 18.77 4.51
N GLU A 502 -0.68 19.49 4.85
CA GLU A 502 -2.05 18.96 4.89
C GLU A 502 -2.79 19.10 3.53
N THR A 503 -2.40 20.08 2.71
CA THR A 503 -2.99 20.31 1.38
C THR A 503 -1.90 20.62 0.35
N LEU A 504 -1.62 19.62 -0.51
CA LEU A 504 -0.56 19.67 -1.54
C LEU A 504 -0.89 20.62 -2.71
N ASN A 505 -2.14 21.06 -2.85
CA ASN A 505 -2.56 21.97 -3.91
C ASN A 505 -2.37 23.44 -3.47
N PRO A 506 -1.71 24.29 -4.29
CA PRO A 506 -1.61 25.72 -4.04
C PRO A 506 -2.98 26.41 -3.90
N PRO A 507 -3.08 27.54 -3.18
CA PRO A 507 -4.35 28.25 -2.96
C PRO A 507 -5.14 28.53 -4.24
N ILE A 508 -4.47 28.87 -5.33
CA ILE A 508 -5.13 29.17 -6.61
C ILE A 508 -5.79 27.94 -7.24
N VAL A 509 -5.18 26.76 -7.09
CA VAL A 509 -5.74 25.50 -7.59
C VAL A 509 -7.00 25.16 -6.79
N ARG A 510 -6.94 25.32 -5.47
CA ARG A 510 -8.11 25.14 -4.59
C ARG A 510 -9.23 26.14 -4.89
N HIS A 511 -8.87 27.36 -5.27
CA HIS A 511 -9.81 28.41 -5.58
C HIS A 511 -10.66 28.08 -6.81
N PHE A 512 -10.04 27.57 -7.89
CA PHE A 512 -10.74 27.27 -9.13
C PHE A 512 -11.15 25.80 -9.33
N ALA A 513 -10.75 24.89 -8.44
CA ALA A 513 -11.08 23.46 -8.54
C ALA A 513 -12.59 23.13 -8.39
N GLY A 514 -13.42 24.06 -7.91
CA GLY A 514 -14.86 23.87 -7.71
C GLY A 514 -15.77 24.48 -8.78
N ASN A 515 -15.22 25.01 -9.88
CA ASN A 515 -15.99 25.64 -10.97
C ASN A 515 -16.08 24.76 -12.25
N GLN A 516 -15.93 23.43 -12.13
CA GLN A 516 -16.23 22.47 -13.21
C GLN A 516 -17.49 21.68 -12.91
#